data_AF-H7GGM0-F1
#
_entry.id   AF-H7GGM0-F1
#
_cell.length_a   1.000
_cell.length_b   1.000
_cell.length_c   1.000
_cell.angle_alpha   90.00
_cell.angle_beta   90.00
_cell.angle_gamma   90.00
#
_symmetry.space_group_name_H-M   'P 1'
#
loop_
_entity.id
_entity.type
_entity.pdbx_description
1 polymer ?
#
loop_
_entity_poly.entity_id
_entity_poly.type
_entity_poly.pdbx_seq_one_letter_code
_entity_poly.pdbx_strand_id
1 'polypeptide(L)' 'MERRLIAGKPYRRLLVAPRPVAEGMKARLEARGLPVYLETPFPGLPEAATGTYMGDVALYVPEEVLGEAEALLREDVP' A
#
# COMPACT_ATOMS: atom_id res chain seq x y z
N MET A 1 0.45 -1.44 15.22
CA MET A 1 0.31 -1.02 13.81
C MET A 1 1.46 -0.10 13.47
N GLU A 2 2.23 -0.45 12.43
CA GLU A 2 3.39 0.31 11.98
C GLU A 2 2.95 1.65 11.36
N ARG A 3 3.63 2.74 11.73
CA ARG A 3 3.37 4.11 11.28
C ARG A 3 4.60 4.64 10.56
N ARG A 4 4.40 5.31 9.42
CA ARG A 4 5.45 6.02 8.69
C ARG A 4 5.12 7.50 8.57
N LEU A 5 6.17 8.31 8.46
CA LEU A 5 6.05 9.70 8.06
C LEU A 5 6.54 9.83 6.62
N ILE A 6 5.65 10.18 5.70
CA ILE A 6 5.96 10.35 4.28
C ILE A 6 5.66 11.81 3.94
N ALA A 7 6.69 12.56 3.53
CA ALA A 7 6.59 13.98 3.23
C ALA A 7 5.88 14.80 4.34
N GLY A 8 6.14 14.47 5.61
CA GLY A 8 5.52 15.13 6.77
C GLY A 8 4.09 14.68 7.12
N LYS A 9 3.49 13.78 6.33
CA LYS A 9 2.16 13.22 6.61
C LYS A 9 2.27 11.83 7.26
N PRO A 10 1.44 11.50 8.27
CA PRO A 10 1.41 10.18 8.85
C PRO A 10 0.68 9.19 7.94
N TYR A 11 1.33 8.05 7.69
CA TYR A 11 0.81 6.92 6.94
C TYR A 11 0.77 5.69 7.85
N ARG A 12 -0.25 4.86 7.68
CA ARG A 12 -0.43 3.59 8.39
C ARG A 12 -0.39 2.43 7.40
N ARG A 13 0.25 1.34 7.82
CA ARG A 13 0.28 0.12 7.01
C ARG A 13 -1.13 -0.47 6.95
N LEU A 14 -1.63 -0.64 5.74
CA LEU A 14 -2.92 -1.23 5.45
C LEU A 14 -2.81 -2.76 5.30
N LEU A 15 -1.86 -3.22 4.48
CA LEU A 15 -1.61 -4.65 4.26
C LEU A 15 -0.16 -4.95 3.83
N VAL A 16 0.19 -6.23 3.86
CA VAL A 16 1.38 -6.79 3.21
C VAL A 16 0.91 -7.95 2.34
N ALA A 17 1.28 -7.94 1.07
CA ALA A 17 0.89 -8.95 0.10
C ALA A 17 1.88 -9.01 -1.07
N PRO A 18 1.87 -10.08 -1.90
CA PRO A 18 2.66 -10.14 -3.11
C PRO A 18 2.38 -8.93 -4.02
N ARG A 19 3.41 -8.38 -4.68
CA ARG A 19 3.28 -7.15 -5.49
C ARG A 19 2.05 -7.17 -6.42
N PRO A 20 1.76 -8.22 -7.20
CA PRO A 20 0.58 -8.19 -8.09
C PRO A 20 -0.74 -7.96 -7.35
N VAL A 21 -0.89 -8.54 -6.15
CA VAL A 21 -2.06 -8.34 -5.28
C VAL A 21 -2.07 -6.91 -4.75
N ALA A 22 -0.95 -6.42 -4.23
CA ALA A 22 -0.85 -5.08 -3.67
C ALA A 22 -1.06 -3.98 -4.72
N GLU A 23 -0.55 -4.13 -5.94
CA GLU A 23 -0.77 -3.20 -7.06
C GLU A 23 -2.24 -3.19 -7.49
N GLY A 24 -2.91 -4.35 -7.48
CA GLY A 24 -4.35 -4.44 -7.70
C GLY A 24 -5.15 -3.67 -6.64
N MET A 25 -4.78 -3.82 -5.37
CA MET A 25 -5.41 -3.08 -4.27
C MET A 25 -5.13 -1.58 -4.34
N LYS A 26 -3.88 -1.20 -4.67
CA LYS A 26 -3.49 0.18 -4.92
C LYS A 26 -4.36 0.82 -5.99
N ALA A 27 -4.50 0.18 -7.15
CA ALA A 27 -5.31 0.70 -8.25
C ALA A 27 -6.77 0.94 -7.86
N ARG A 28 -7.36 0.05 -7.03
CA ARG A 28 -8.74 0.20 -6.53
C ARG A 28 -8.87 1.39 -5.58
N LEU A 29 -7.97 1.51 -4.62
CA LEU A 29 -7.95 2.63 -3.67
C LEU A 29 -7.75 3.96 -4.41
N GLU A 30 -6.81 4.01 -5.36
CA GLU A 30 -6.58 5.19 -6.19
C GLU A 30 -7.79 5.55 -7.06
N ALA A 31 -8.52 4.56 -7.59
CA ALA A 31 -9.77 4.80 -8.34
C ALA A 31 -10.90 5.41 -7.47
N ARG A 32 -10.83 5.25 -6.15
CA ARG A 32 -11.71 5.91 -5.17
C ARG A 32 -11.15 7.25 -4.67
N GLY A 33 -10.01 7.70 -5.19
CA GLY A 33 -9.35 8.94 -4.79
C GLY A 33 -8.51 8.84 -3.52
N LEU A 34 -8.24 7.63 -3.03
CA LEU A 34 -7.44 7.42 -1.82
C LEU A 34 -5.95 7.38 -2.15
N PRO A 35 -5.11 8.23 -1.51
CA PRO A 35 -3.67 8.18 -1.69
C PRO A 35 -3.09 6.88 -1.13
N VAL A 36 -2.21 6.24 -1.89
CA VAL A 36 -1.54 5.00 -1.50
C VAL A 36 -0.03 5.13 -1.70
N TYR A 37 0.72 4.61 -0.73
CA TYR A 37 2.16 4.42 -0.85
C TYR A 37 2.49 2.93 -0.82
N LEU A 38 3.15 2.44 -1.86
CA LEU A 38 3.61 1.06 -1.96
C LEU A 38 5.10 0.99 -1.70
N GLU A 39 5.49 0.26 -0.66
CA GLU A 39 6.87 0.05 -0.29
C GLU A 39 7.35 -1.34 -0.72
N THR A 40 8.48 -1.34 -1.43
CA THR A 40 9.23 -2.56 -1.72
C THR A 40 10.24 -2.80 -0.60
N PRO A 41 10.28 -3.99 0.04
CA PRO A 41 11.35 -4.30 0.97
C PRO A 41 12.68 -4.37 0.21
N PHE A 42 13.75 -3.88 0.83
CA PHE A 42 15.11 -3.85 0.25
C PHE A 42 15.25 -2.92 -0.97
N PRO A 43 15.17 -1.59 -0.78
CA PRO A 43 15.31 -0.62 -1.87
C PRO A 43 16.67 -0.64 -2.58
N GLY A 44 17.67 -1.37 -2.04
CA GLY A 44 18.99 -1.54 -2.63
C GLY A 44 19.08 -2.62 -3.73
N LEU A 45 18.00 -3.36 -3.99
CA LEU A 45 17.97 -4.35 -5.07
C LEU A 45 17.60 -3.68 -6.41
N PRO A 46 18.26 -4.04 -7.53
CA PRO A 46 17.89 -3.55 -8.86
C PRO A 46 16.39 -3.72 -9.16
N GLU A 47 15.81 -4.85 -8.73
CA GLU A 47 14.41 -5.20 -8.92
C GLU A 47 13.43 -4.29 -8.17
N ALA A 48 13.88 -3.67 -7.08
CA ALA A 48 13.08 -2.69 -6.34
C ALA A 48 13.00 -1.35 -7.11
N ALA A 49 14.07 -0.96 -7.79
CA ALA A 49 14.12 0.26 -8.59
C ALA A 49 13.34 0.14 -9.91
N THR A 50 13.30 -1.04 -10.51
CA THR A 50 12.60 -1.30 -11.78
C THR A 50 11.15 -1.74 -11.60
N GLY A 51 10.70 -1.98 -10.36
CA GLY A 51 9.36 -2.49 -10.07
C GLY A 51 9.16 -3.97 -10.44
N THR A 52 10.24 -4.72 -10.73
CA THR A 52 10.17 -6.14 -11.09
C THR A 52 10.19 -7.08 -9.88
N TYR A 53 10.32 -6.55 -8.67
CA TYR A 53 10.23 -7.34 -7.44
C TYR A 53 8.82 -7.91 -7.24
N MET A 54 8.65 -9.24 -7.33
CA MET A 54 7.32 -9.88 -7.23
C MET A 54 6.95 -10.40 -5.83
N GLY A 55 7.83 -10.22 -4.84
CA GLY A 55 7.59 -10.66 -3.47
C GLY A 55 6.61 -9.77 -2.70
N ASP A 56 6.57 -9.96 -1.38
CA ASP A 56 5.67 -9.21 -0.50
C ASP A 56 6.09 -7.75 -0.39
N VAL A 57 5.14 -6.85 -0.64
CA VAL A 57 5.29 -5.40 -0.51
C VAL A 57 4.29 -4.89 0.51
N ALA A 58 4.62 -3.76 1.13
CA ALA A 58 3.77 -3.14 2.14
C ALA A 58 3.02 -1.95 1.55
N LEU A 59 1.70 -1.91 1.75
CA LEU A 59 0.83 -0.86 1.26
C LEU A 59 0.42 0.03 2.43
N TYR A 60 0.60 1.33 2.28
CA TYR A 60 0.30 2.34 3.29
C TYR A 60 -0.70 3.36 2.76
N VAL A 61 -1.54 3.88 3.64
CA VAL A 61 -2.46 4.98 3.37
C VAL A 61 -2.29 6.08 4.41
N PRO A 62 -2.64 7.34 4.10
CA PRO A 62 -2.69 8.39 5.11
C PRO A 62 -3.53 7.96 6.32
N GLU A 63 -3.06 8.26 7.53
CA GLU A 63 -3.77 7.87 8.76
C GLU A 63 -5.20 8.43 8.83
N GLU A 64 -5.43 9.57 8.18
CA GLU A 64 -6.75 10.24 8.09
C GLU A 64 -7.79 9.47 7.27
N VAL A 65 -7.37 8.62 6.32
CA VAL A 65 -8.27 7.81 5.46
C VAL A 65 -8.22 6.32 5.78
N LEU A 66 -7.53 5.92 6.85
CA LEU A 66 -7.32 4.50 7.17
C LEU A 66 -8.64 3.73 7.30
N GLY A 67 -9.64 4.30 7.98
CA GLY A 67 -10.94 3.64 8.16
C GLY A 67 -11.70 3.42 6.85
N GLU A 68 -11.62 4.38 5.93
CA GLU A 68 -12.23 4.27 4.60
C GLU A 68 -11.52 3.20 3.76
N ALA A 69 -10.19 3.20 3.77
CA ALA A 69 -9.39 2.20 3.07
C ALA A 69 -9.65 0.78 3.61
N GLU A 70 -9.76 0.60 4.93
CA GLU A 70 -10.10 -0.68 5.55
C GLU A 70 -11.52 -1.15 5.20
N ALA A 71 -12.49 -0.23 5.12
CA ALA A 71 -13.85 -0.56 4.71
C ALA A 71 -13.89 -1.08 3.27
N LEU A 72 -13.21 -0.39 2.35
CA LEU A 72 -13.12 -0.80 0.94
C LEU A 72 -12.49 -2.20 0.76
N LEU A 73 -11.52 -2.57 1.61
CA LEU A 73 -10.94 -3.92 1.56
C LEU A 73 -11.89 -5.01 2.06
N ARG A 74 -12.84 -4.68 2.95
CA ARG A 74 -13.80 -5.65 3.51
C ARG A 74 -15.00 -5.88 2.59
N GLU A 75 -15.40 -4.89 1.79
CA GLU A 75 -16.49 -5.02 0.81
C GLU A 75 -16.22 -6.12 -0.24
N ASP A 76 -14.97 -6.56 -0.38
CA ASP A 76 -14.50 -7.56 -1.36
C ASP A 76 -14.40 -9.00 -0.80
N VAL A 77 -14.82 -9.25 0.45
CA VAL A 77 -14.93 -10.63 0.98
C VAL A 77 -16.34 -11.15 0.66
N PRO A 78 -16.52 -12.08 -0.29
CA PRO A 78 -17.82 -12.67 -0.59
C PRO A 78 -18.42 -13.45 0.59
#